data_AF-A0AAW1MR89-F1
#
_entry.id   AF-A0AAW1MR89-F1
#
_cell.length_a   1.000
_cell.length_b   1.000
_cell.length_c   1.000
_cell.angle_alpha   90.00
_cell.angle_beta   90.00
_cell.angle_gamma   90.00
#
_symmetry.space_group_name_H-M   'P 1'
#
loop_
_entity.id
_entity.type
_entity.pdbx_description
1 polymer ?
#
loop_
_entity_poly.entity_id
_entity_poly.type
_entity_poly.pdbx_seq_one_letter_code
_entity_poly.pdbx_strand_id
1 'polypeptide(L)'
;MGDENVNSCTRPSGGESGFEASSHPNTIDLESPCETESDPSIIPLTSRHTSEAWKHYKRKRVGDDIKAECNYCQKLFGTQVNPVDKSETLTLAPYEFHQDHGRHDLAEMIILHEYPLNMVEHYGFRKFCKTMQPGFKVPCRNTTRKDIMTRYGVEKGNMSSLLEKTKGKIALTTDMWTSSNQKKGYMAVTAHFIDNSWKFQSRILRFLYVEAPHTKDVLADALCKSIYDWNLDCRISSVTLDNCTTNDA
;
A
#
# COMPACT_ATOMS: atom_id res chain seq x y z
N MET A 1 42.15 24.21 30.95
CA MET A 1 42.58 23.70 32.26
C MET A 1 41.70 22.48 32.50
N GLY A 2 42.03 21.32 31.93
CA GLY A 2 43.15 20.44 32.33
C GLY A 2 42.61 19.50 33.42
N ASP A 3 42.78 18.19 33.44
CA ASP A 3 43.57 17.26 32.65
C ASP A 3 42.94 15.86 32.75
N GLU A 4 43.36 14.99 31.83
CA GLU A 4 43.24 13.54 31.83
C GLU A 4 43.82 12.90 33.10
N ASN A 5 43.32 11.71 33.50
CA ASN A 5 44.26 10.64 33.84
C ASN A 5 43.68 9.22 33.79
N VAL A 6 44.58 8.33 33.41
CA VAL A 6 44.46 6.93 32.98
C VAL A 6 44.97 5.99 34.10
N ASN A 7 44.75 4.68 33.91
CA ASN A 7 45.40 3.50 34.54
C ASN A 7 44.82 3.02 35.88
N SER A 8 44.77 1.71 36.20
CA SER A 8 45.50 0.55 35.70
C SER A 8 44.82 -0.77 36.09
N CYS A 9 44.93 -1.79 35.23
CA CYS A 9 44.68 -3.19 35.56
C CYS A 9 45.79 -3.78 36.46
N THR A 10 45.39 -4.63 37.41
CA THR A 10 46.27 -5.55 38.14
C THR A 10 45.74 -6.98 38.03
N ARG A 11 46.61 -7.91 37.61
CA ARG A 11 46.44 -9.36 37.71
C ARG A 11 46.75 -9.83 39.14
N PRO A 12 46.28 -11.03 39.51
CA PRO A 12 47.13 -11.97 40.23
C PRO A 12 47.23 -13.34 39.56
N SER A 13 48.20 -14.07 40.07
CA SER A 13 48.94 -15.20 39.49
C SER A 13 48.58 -16.53 40.18
N GLY A 14 48.89 -17.65 39.50
CA GLY A 14 49.46 -18.83 40.15
C GLY A 14 48.58 -20.09 40.23
N GLY A 15 49.15 -21.23 39.80
CA GLY A 15 48.67 -22.57 40.16
C GLY A 15 48.99 -23.68 39.14
N GLU A 16 50.16 -24.31 39.28
CA GLU A 16 50.71 -25.48 38.56
C GLU A 16 49.84 -26.76 38.75
N SER A 17 49.75 -27.73 37.85
CA SER A 17 50.67 -28.84 37.51
C SER A 17 49.78 -29.97 36.91
N GLY A 18 50.15 -30.95 36.08
CA GLY A 18 51.38 -31.38 35.44
C GLY A 18 51.10 -32.69 34.64
N PHE A 19 52.12 -33.12 33.89
CA PHE A 19 52.39 -34.44 33.31
C PHE A 19 51.77 -34.93 31.98
N GLU A 20 52.68 -35.53 31.22
CA GLU A 20 52.75 -35.88 29.81
C GLU A 20 52.05 -37.20 29.42
N ALA A 21 51.76 -37.37 28.12
CA ALA A 21 52.27 -38.49 27.32
C ALA A 21 51.81 -38.41 25.85
N SER A 22 52.73 -38.65 24.91
CA SER A 22 52.47 -38.79 23.47
C SER A 22 52.07 -40.21 23.09
N SER A 23 51.14 -40.38 22.14
CA SER A 23 51.19 -41.42 21.08
C SER A 23 49.96 -41.32 20.15
N HIS A 24 50.19 -41.25 18.83
CA HIS A 24 49.21 -41.58 17.78
C HIS A 24 49.08 -43.12 17.67
N PRO A 25 48.07 -43.74 16.99
CA PRO A 25 47.19 -43.21 15.94
C PRO A 25 45.70 -43.63 16.10
N ASN A 26 44.79 -43.21 15.21
CA ASN A 26 43.71 -44.06 14.67
C ASN A 26 42.82 -43.34 13.63
N THR A 27 42.75 -43.96 12.45
CA THR A 27 41.62 -44.10 11.50
C THR A 27 40.45 -43.11 11.59
N ILE A 28 40.30 -42.30 10.53
CA ILE A 28 39.04 -41.64 10.19
C ILE A 28 38.21 -42.66 9.40
N ASP A 29 37.25 -43.28 10.09
CA ASP A 29 36.17 -44.05 9.48
C ASP A 29 35.15 -43.12 8.81
N LEU A 30 34.49 -43.66 7.78
CA LEU A 30 33.54 -43.04 6.86
C LEU A 30 32.53 -42.07 7.51
N GLU A 31 32.51 -40.81 7.06
CA GLU A 31 31.36 -39.93 7.28
C GLU A 31 30.21 -40.27 6.32
N SER A 32 29.07 -40.59 6.92
CA SER A 32 27.75 -40.77 6.32
C SER A 32 27.17 -39.42 5.82
N PRO A 33 26.32 -39.37 4.77
CA PRO A 33 25.86 -38.10 4.21
C PRO A 33 24.91 -37.32 5.14
N CYS A 34 25.15 -36.02 5.23
CA CYS A 34 24.42 -35.02 5.99
C CYS A 34 22.91 -34.97 5.64
N GLU A 35 22.05 -35.04 6.65
CA GLU A 35 20.59 -34.89 6.52
C GLU A 35 20.25 -33.44 6.11
N THR A 36 19.55 -33.28 4.98
CA THR A 36 19.04 -31.99 4.51
C THR A 36 17.84 -31.52 5.36
N GLU A 37 17.96 -30.37 6.02
CA GLU A 37 16.83 -29.72 6.71
C GLU A 37 15.65 -29.48 5.74
N SER A 38 14.45 -29.94 6.10
CA SER A 38 13.26 -29.87 5.26
C SER A 38 12.47 -28.57 5.50
N ASP A 39 12.14 -27.83 4.43
CA ASP A 39 11.30 -26.63 4.47
C ASP A 39 9.90 -26.99 5.03
N PRO A 40 9.47 -26.44 6.18
CA PRO A 40 8.22 -26.82 6.85
C PRO A 40 6.96 -26.43 6.06
N SER A 41 7.09 -25.65 4.99
CA SER A 41 5.99 -25.32 4.08
C SER A 41 5.71 -26.40 3.03
N ILE A 42 6.58 -27.40 2.89
CA ILE A 42 6.42 -28.51 1.93
C ILE A 42 5.50 -29.58 2.51
N ILE A 43 4.46 -29.93 1.76
CA ILE A 43 3.49 -30.96 2.12
C ILE A 43 3.81 -32.23 1.33
N PRO A 44 3.83 -33.42 1.97
CA PRO A 44 4.00 -34.67 1.25
C PRO A 44 2.87 -34.92 0.24
N LEU A 45 3.21 -35.63 -0.84
CA LEU A 45 2.22 -36.16 -1.77
C LEU A 45 1.40 -37.25 -1.07
N THR A 46 0.12 -37.33 -1.43
CA THR A 46 -0.79 -38.39 -0.94
C THR A 46 -1.07 -39.38 -2.06
N SER A 47 -1.68 -40.53 -1.73
CA SER A 47 -2.10 -41.55 -2.70
C SER A 47 -3.03 -41.04 -3.81
N ARG A 48 -3.62 -39.85 -3.66
CA ARG A 48 -4.47 -39.20 -4.67
C ARG A 48 -3.68 -38.48 -5.77
N HIS A 49 -2.37 -38.30 -5.61
CA HIS A 49 -1.50 -37.58 -6.54
C HIS A 49 -0.77 -38.56 -7.47
N THR A 50 -1.53 -39.23 -8.34
CA THR A 50 -1.07 -40.36 -9.16
C THR A 50 -0.40 -39.97 -10.48
N SER A 51 -0.51 -38.71 -10.89
CA SER A 51 0.06 -38.24 -12.16
C SER A 51 1.58 -38.14 -12.13
N GLU A 52 2.23 -38.54 -13.23
CA GLU A 52 3.66 -38.39 -13.49
C GLU A 52 4.16 -36.95 -13.33
N ALA A 53 3.28 -35.97 -13.51
CA ALA A 53 3.58 -34.57 -13.27
C ALA A 53 4.19 -34.34 -11.87
N TRP A 54 3.73 -35.06 -10.84
CA TRP A 54 4.21 -34.87 -9.46
C TRP A 54 5.67 -35.25 -9.22
N LYS A 55 6.37 -35.87 -10.18
CA LYS A 55 7.84 -36.00 -10.16
C LYS A 55 8.55 -34.64 -10.31
N HIS A 56 7.85 -33.68 -10.91
CA HIS A 56 8.36 -32.37 -11.27
C HIS A 56 7.81 -31.25 -10.38
N TYR A 57 6.93 -31.56 -9.42
CA TYR A 57 6.32 -30.59 -8.53
C TYR A 57 6.31 -31.06 -7.08
N LYS A 58 6.48 -30.13 -6.15
CA LYS A 58 6.26 -30.34 -4.71
C LYS A 58 5.03 -29.56 -4.26
N ARG A 59 4.26 -30.10 -3.31
CA ARG A 59 3.12 -29.37 -2.74
C ARG A 59 3.65 -28.39 -1.70
N LYS A 60 3.22 -27.14 -1.78
CA LYS A 60 3.63 -26.08 -0.86
C LYS A 60 2.41 -25.36 -0.31
N ARG A 61 2.39 -25.16 1.01
CA ARG A 61 1.40 -24.31 1.67
C ARG A 61 1.79 -22.84 1.47
N VAL A 62 0.86 -22.05 0.94
CA VAL A 62 1.04 -20.60 0.77
C VAL A 62 -0.22 -19.93 1.35
N GLY A 63 -0.12 -19.44 2.59
CA GLY A 63 -1.28 -19.01 3.36
C GLY A 63 -2.22 -20.20 3.66
N ASP A 64 -3.50 -20.03 3.35
CA ASP A 64 -4.52 -21.08 3.52
C ASP A 64 -4.57 -22.09 2.35
N ASP A 65 -3.93 -21.77 1.23
CA ASP A 65 -3.97 -22.57 0.01
C ASP A 65 -2.83 -23.59 -0.10
N ILE A 66 -3.11 -24.69 -0.80
CA ILE A 66 -2.10 -25.65 -1.26
C ILE A 66 -1.83 -25.41 -2.74
N LYS A 67 -0.59 -25.07 -3.09
CA LYS A 67 -0.14 -24.85 -4.48
C LYS A 67 0.88 -25.93 -4.88
N ALA A 68 1.06 -26.13 -6.18
CA ALA A 68 2.13 -26.96 -6.72
C ALA A 68 3.33 -26.07 -7.10
N GLU A 69 4.49 -26.28 -6.49
CA GLU A 69 5.74 -25.58 -6.83
C GLU A 69 6.55 -26.43 -7.82
N CYS A 70 6.95 -25.87 -8.95
CA CYS A 70 7.81 -26.55 -9.91
C CYS A 70 9.22 -26.74 -9.35
N ASN A 71 9.74 -27.98 -9.42
CA ASN A 71 11.06 -28.35 -8.90
C ASN A 71 12.23 -27.66 -9.64
N TYR A 72 12.01 -27.17 -10.86
CA TYR A 72 13.06 -26.59 -11.72
C TYR A 72 13.10 -25.07 -11.70
N CYS A 73 11.92 -24.43 -11.70
CA CYS A 73 11.81 -22.96 -11.83
C CYS A 73 11.13 -22.30 -10.63
N GLN A 74 10.74 -23.06 -9.61
CA GLN A 74 10.13 -22.59 -8.36
C GLN A 74 8.81 -21.82 -8.53
N LYS A 75 8.20 -21.85 -9.72
CA LYS A 75 6.88 -21.25 -9.97
C LYS A 75 5.78 -22.02 -9.24
N LEU A 76 4.83 -21.28 -8.68
CA LEU A 76 3.66 -21.82 -7.99
C LEU A 76 2.47 -21.89 -8.93
N PHE A 77 1.79 -23.04 -8.93
CA PHE A 77 0.61 -23.32 -9.74
C PHE A 77 -0.58 -23.57 -8.81
N GLY A 78 -1.72 -22.99 -9.17
CA GLY A 78 -2.98 -23.14 -8.46
C GLY A 78 -4.12 -23.42 -9.42
N THR A 79 -5.21 -23.95 -8.90
CA THR A 79 -6.45 -24.12 -9.65
C THR A 79 -7.18 -22.79 -9.78
N GLN A 80 -7.56 -22.43 -11.00
CA GLN A 80 -8.51 -21.36 -11.29
C GLN A 80 -9.77 -21.95 -11.94
N VAL A 81 -10.92 -21.36 -11.64
CA VAL A 81 -12.20 -21.72 -12.29
C VAL A 81 -12.21 -21.07 -13.67
N ASN A 82 -12.43 -21.86 -14.72
CA ASN A 82 -12.56 -21.34 -16.07
C ASN A 82 -13.94 -20.67 -16.24
N PRO A 83 -14.05 -19.36 -16.49
CA PRO A 83 -15.35 -18.68 -16.60
C PRO A 83 -16.16 -19.08 -17.83
N VAL A 84 -15.54 -19.75 -18.81
CA VAL A 84 -16.11 -20.03 -20.14
C VAL A 84 -16.67 -21.46 -20.24
N ASP A 85 -16.27 -22.35 -19.34
CA ASP A 85 -16.70 -23.75 -19.35
C ASP A 85 -17.82 -23.98 -18.32
N LYS A 86 -18.95 -24.54 -18.77
CA LYS A 86 -20.06 -24.93 -17.86
C LYS A 86 -19.74 -26.21 -17.09
N SER A 87 -18.71 -26.95 -17.52
CA SER A 87 -18.08 -27.99 -16.73
C SER A 87 -17.22 -27.32 -15.66
N GLU A 88 -17.28 -27.78 -14.41
CA GLU A 88 -16.42 -27.33 -13.28
C GLU A 88 -14.95 -27.76 -13.49
N THR A 89 -14.42 -27.59 -14.71
CA THR A 89 -13.07 -27.97 -15.09
C THR A 89 -12.08 -26.97 -14.51
N LEU A 90 -11.43 -27.34 -13.41
CA LEU A 90 -10.37 -26.55 -12.81
C LEU A 90 -9.14 -26.53 -13.73
N THR A 91 -8.70 -25.34 -14.14
CA THR A 91 -7.51 -25.20 -14.97
C THR A 91 -6.30 -24.90 -14.07
N LEU A 92 -5.22 -25.65 -14.24
CA LEU A 92 -3.95 -25.33 -13.58
C LEU A 92 -3.33 -24.12 -14.26
N ALA A 93 -3.35 -22.99 -13.56
CA ALA A 93 -2.66 -21.78 -13.99
C ALA A 93 -1.56 -21.43 -12.99
N PRO A 94 -0.41 -20.91 -13.44
CA PRO A 94 0.53 -20.29 -12.52
C PRO A 94 -0.20 -19.20 -11.72
N TYR A 95 -0.03 -19.19 -10.40
CA TYR A 95 -0.43 -18.03 -9.62
C TYR A 95 0.51 -16.89 -10.00
N GLU A 96 -0.02 -15.89 -10.71
CA GLU A 96 0.74 -14.73 -11.13
C GLU A 96 0.43 -13.55 -10.21
N PHE A 97 1.44 -13.13 -9.45
CA PHE A 97 1.34 -11.95 -8.63
C PHE A 97 1.52 -10.70 -9.49
N HIS A 98 0.47 -9.87 -9.57
CA HIS A 98 0.53 -8.57 -10.22
C HIS A 98 0.82 -7.47 -9.20
N GLN A 99 2.05 -6.96 -9.21
CA GLN A 99 2.53 -5.88 -8.35
C GLN A 99 1.61 -4.65 -8.37
N ASP A 100 1.04 -4.32 -9.53
CA ASP A 100 0.24 -3.12 -9.71
C ASP A 100 -1.12 -3.19 -9.00
N HIS A 101 -1.73 -4.38 -8.91
CA HIS A 101 -2.95 -4.58 -8.12
C HIS A 101 -2.68 -4.36 -6.63
N GLY A 102 -1.58 -4.91 -6.11
CA GLY A 102 -1.20 -4.68 -4.71
C GLY A 102 -0.89 -3.21 -4.39
N ARG A 103 -0.32 -2.46 -5.35
CA ARG A 103 -0.11 -1.01 -5.21
C ARG A 103 -1.42 -0.22 -5.23
N HIS A 104 -2.34 -0.61 -6.11
CA HIS A 104 -3.66 -0.02 -6.19
C HIS A 104 -4.42 -0.17 -4.87
N ASP A 105 -4.47 -1.38 -4.33
CA ASP A 105 -5.17 -1.68 -3.08
C ASP A 105 -4.49 -1.00 -1.87
N LEU A 106 -3.17 -0.89 -1.87
CA LEU A 106 -2.42 -0.13 -0.86
C LEU A 106 -2.79 1.36 -0.88
N ALA A 107 -2.86 1.98 -2.06
CA ALA A 107 -3.27 3.37 -2.19
C ALA A 107 -4.71 3.58 -1.72
N GLU A 108 -5.61 2.66 -2.07
CA GLU A 108 -7.00 2.66 -1.63
C GLU A 108 -7.13 2.56 -0.11
N MET A 109 -6.43 1.62 0.51
CA MET A 109 -6.40 1.45 1.96
C MET A 109 -5.94 2.73 2.67
N ILE A 110 -4.89 3.38 2.15
CA ILE A 110 -4.37 4.63 2.71
C ILE A 110 -5.42 5.76 2.63
N ILE A 111 -6.16 5.85 1.52
CA ILE A 111 -7.20 6.86 1.34
C ILE A 111 -8.38 6.57 2.28
N LEU A 112 -8.89 5.34 2.27
CA LEU A 112 -10.08 4.93 3.02
C LEU A 112 -9.90 5.06 4.53
N HIS A 113 -8.70 4.81 5.03
CA HIS A 113 -8.39 4.82 6.46
C HIS A 113 -7.55 6.02 6.88
N GLU A 114 -7.34 7.00 5.98
CA GLU A 114 -6.58 8.22 6.24
C GLU A 114 -5.19 7.95 6.82
N TYR A 115 -4.55 6.85 6.40
CA TYR A 115 -3.26 6.48 6.94
C TYR A 115 -2.16 7.46 6.52
N PRO A 116 -1.18 7.71 7.39
CA PRO A 116 -0.09 8.59 7.04
C PRO A 116 0.77 7.94 5.95
N LEU A 117 1.16 8.72 4.94
CA LEU A 117 1.89 8.19 3.77
C LEU A 117 3.22 7.52 4.11
N ASN A 118 3.82 7.86 5.25
CA ASN A 118 5.06 7.25 5.73
C ASN A 118 4.87 5.83 6.31
N MET A 119 3.63 5.37 6.50
CA MET A 119 3.34 3.99 6.93
C MET A 119 4.04 2.96 6.04
N VAL A 120 4.13 3.21 4.74
CA VAL A 120 4.79 2.31 3.77
C VAL A 120 6.29 2.17 4.01
N GLU A 121 6.90 3.05 4.80
CA GLU A 121 8.32 3.04 5.16
C GLU A 121 8.59 2.38 6.51
N HIS A 122 7.55 2.17 7.33
CA HIS A 122 7.70 1.55 8.64
C HIS A 122 8.18 0.11 8.53
N TYR A 123 9.19 -0.25 9.34
CA TYR A 123 9.77 -1.58 9.36
C TYR A 123 8.71 -2.68 9.59
N GLY A 124 7.82 -2.47 10.57
CA GLY A 124 6.75 -3.43 10.89
C GLY A 124 5.82 -3.69 9.71
N PHE A 125 5.42 -2.64 8.99
CA PHE A 125 4.57 -2.76 7.80
C PHE A 125 5.28 -3.49 6.67
N ARG A 126 6.54 -3.14 6.37
CA ARG A 126 7.34 -3.83 5.34
C ARG A 126 7.57 -5.30 5.67
N LYS A 127 7.84 -5.62 6.94
CA LYS A 127 7.98 -7.01 7.41
C LYS A 127 6.67 -7.77 7.24
N PHE A 128 5.55 -7.18 7.65
CA PHE A 128 4.22 -7.76 7.48
C PHE A 128 3.92 -8.06 6.00
N CYS A 129 4.07 -7.09 5.11
CA CYS A 129 3.84 -7.29 3.67
C CYS A 129 4.74 -8.38 3.09
N LYS A 130 6.02 -8.43 3.47
CA LYS A 130 6.96 -9.45 2.99
C LYS A 130 6.59 -10.85 3.46
N THR A 131 6.08 -11.00 4.68
CA THR A 131 5.57 -12.28 5.18
C THR A 131 4.31 -12.73 4.43
N MET A 132 3.40 -11.79 4.14
CA MET A 132 2.14 -12.08 3.44
C MET A 132 2.35 -12.40 1.95
N GLN A 133 3.15 -11.58 1.26
CA GLN A 133 3.45 -11.73 -0.16
C GLN A 133 4.91 -11.31 -0.42
N PRO A 134 5.87 -12.26 -0.44
CA PRO A 134 7.29 -11.97 -0.65
C PRO A 134 7.61 -11.26 -1.97
N GLY A 135 6.77 -11.46 -2.99
CA GLY A 135 6.92 -10.81 -4.30
C GLY A 135 6.52 -9.33 -4.31
N PHE A 136 5.77 -8.85 -3.31
CA PHE A 136 5.30 -7.48 -3.27
C PHE A 136 6.41 -6.53 -2.83
N LYS A 137 6.85 -5.70 -3.76
CA LYS A 137 7.80 -4.62 -3.49
C LYS A 137 7.05 -3.43 -2.93
N VAL A 138 7.01 -3.29 -1.60
CA VAL A 138 6.34 -2.14 -0.95
C VAL A 138 6.93 -0.83 -1.48
N PRO A 139 6.11 0.04 -2.11
CA PRO A 139 6.58 1.29 -2.70
C PRO A 139 7.18 2.23 -1.66
N CYS A 140 7.99 3.19 -2.11
CA CYS A 140 8.41 4.30 -1.26
C CYS A 140 7.29 5.35 -1.17
N ARG A 141 7.38 6.25 -0.18
CA ARG A 141 6.37 7.30 0.06
C ARG A 141 6.03 8.11 -1.20
N ASN A 142 7.03 8.45 -2.01
CA ASN A 142 6.84 9.24 -3.23
C ASN A 142 6.08 8.46 -4.31
N THR A 143 6.34 7.16 -4.42
CA THR A 143 5.63 6.28 -5.36
C THR A 143 4.19 6.09 -4.92
N THR A 144 3.95 5.84 -3.63
CA THR A 144 2.60 5.77 -3.06
C THR A 144 1.82 7.06 -3.28
N ARG A 145 2.45 8.22 -3.10
CA ARG A 145 1.85 9.53 -3.41
C ARG A 145 1.43 9.61 -4.89
N LYS A 146 2.30 9.17 -5.81
CA LYS A 146 1.99 9.16 -7.25
C LYS A 146 0.81 8.24 -7.56
N ASP A 147 0.72 7.08 -6.91
CA ASP A 147 -0.37 6.13 -7.08
C ASP A 147 -1.71 6.72 -6.61
N ILE A 148 -1.71 7.38 -5.45
CA ILE A 148 -2.87 8.14 -4.94
C ILE A 148 -3.29 9.23 -5.93
N MET A 149 -2.34 10.01 -6.46
CA MET A 149 -2.65 11.08 -7.42
C MET A 149 -3.17 10.53 -8.76
N THR A 150 -2.71 9.34 -9.17
CA THR A 150 -3.21 8.66 -10.36
C THR A 150 -4.67 8.26 -10.15
N ARG A 151 -5.00 7.68 -8.99
CA ARG A 151 -6.37 7.37 -8.62
C ARG A 151 -7.25 8.62 -8.57
N TYR A 152 -6.76 9.71 -7.96
CA TYR A 152 -7.45 11.00 -7.96
C TYR A 152 -7.77 11.47 -9.39
N GLY A 153 -6.83 11.33 -10.34
CA GLY A 153 -7.08 11.70 -11.74
C GLY A 153 -8.21 10.90 -12.38
N VAL A 154 -8.27 9.59 -12.13
CA VAL A 154 -9.36 8.72 -12.59
C VAL A 154 -10.70 9.14 -11.97
N GLU A 155 -10.76 9.32 -10.65
CA GLU A 155 -11.99 9.73 -9.97
C GLU A 155 -12.44 11.14 -10.36
N LYS A 156 -11.51 12.05 -10.61
CA LYS A 156 -11.80 13.38 -11.16
C LYS A 156 -12.48 13.27 -12.53
N GLY A 157 -11.96 12.42 -13.42
CA GLY A 157 -12.57 12.16 -14.73
C GLY A 157 -13.97 11.55 -14.63
N ASN A 158 -14.16 10.60 -13.71
CA ASN A 158 -15.47 10.01 -13.42
C ASN A 158 -16.46 11.07 -12.93
N MET A 159 -16.02 11.95 -12.02
CA MET A 159 -16.83 13.04 -11.49
C MET A 159 -17.20 14.06 -12.59
N SER A 160 -16.25 14.45 -13.44
CA SER A 160 -16.52 15.34 -14.58
C SER A 160 -17.57 14.72 -15.50
N SER A 161 -17.44 13.44 -15.83
CA SER A 161 -18.42 12.70 -16.65
C SER A 161 -19.81 12.64 -16.00
N LEU A 162 -19.87 12.52 -14.66
CA LEU A 162 -21.14 12.53 -13.92
C LEU A 162 -21.80 13.91 -13.97
N LEU A 163 -21.02 14.98 -13.77
CA LEU A 163 -21.51 16.34 -13.84
C LEU A 163 -22.03 16.67 -15.24
N GLU A 164 -21.28 16.35 -16.30
CA GLU A 164 -21.70 16.56 -17.70
C GLU A 164 -23.03 15.89 -18.04
N LYS A 165 -23.23 14.65 -17.56
CA LYS A 165 -24.49 13.90 -17.78
C LYS A 165 -25.66 14.46 -17.00
N THR A 166 -25.42 15.13 -15.89
CA THR A 166 -26.47 15.73 -15.06
C THR A 166 -27.08 16.91 -15.82
N LYS A 167 -28.40 16.95 -15.98
CA LYS A 167 -29.08 18.06 -16.69
C LYS A 167 -29.49 19.22 -15.78
N GLY A 168 -29.56 18.99 -14.47
CA GLY A 168 -29.96 19.99 -13.49
C GLY A 168 -28.91 21.09 -13.27
N LYS A 169 -29.35 22.15 -12.59
CA LYS A 169 -28.44 23.16 -12.03
C LYS A 169 -27.69 22.59 -10.82
N ILE A 170 -26.53 23.17 -10.53
CA ILE A 170 -25.65 22.78 -9.44
C ILE A 170 -25.60 23.91 -8.41
N ALA A 171 -25.86 23.59 -7.16
CA ALA A 171 -25.63 24.50 -6.04
C ALA A 171 -24.22 24.27 -5.49
N LEU A 172 -23.51 25.34 -5.16
CA LEU A 172 -22.19 25.27 -4.54
C LEU A 172 -22.28 25.72 -3.08
N THR A 173 -21.52 25.06 -2.22
CA THR A 173 -21.20 25.56 -0.88
C THR A 173 -19.69 25.73 -0.78
N THR A 174 -19.22 26.83 -0.22
CA THR A 174 -17.81 27.01 0.10
C THR A 174 -17.62 27.19 1.59
N ASP A 175 -16.65 26.49 2.14
CA ASP A 175 -16.21 26.65 3.52
C ASP A 175 -14.75 27.13 3.52
N MET A 176 -14.44 28.15 4.32
CA MET A 176 -13.13 28.76 4.39
C MET A 176 -12.68 28.84 5.85
N TRP A 177 -11.54 28.24 6.17
CA TRP A 177 -11.01 28.31 7.52
C TRP A 177 -9.51 28.55 7.53
N THR A 178 -9.04 29.19 8.59
CA THR A 178 -7.61 29.33 8.85
C THR A 178 -7.18 28.30 9.89
N SER A 179 -6.23 27.44 9.53
CA SER A 179 -5.62 26.51 10.47
C SER A 179 -4.84 27.29 11.54
N SER A 180 -5.20 27.11 12.81
CA SER A 180 -4.57 27.76 13.96
C SER A 180 -3.08 27.44 14.08
N ASN A 181 -2.68 26.21 13.77
CA ASN A 181 -1.31 25.73 13.95
C ASN A 181 -0.33 26.27 12.91
N GLN A 182 -0.78 26.51 11.67
CA GLN A 182 0.09 26.95 10.57
C GLN A 182 -0.24 28.36 10.05
N LYS A 183 -1.31 28.99 10.56
CA LYS A 183 -1.89 30.24 10.03
C LYS A 183 -2.12 30.17 8.51
N LYS A 184 -2.51 28.98 8.03
CA LYS A 184 -2.76 28.69 6.61
C LYS A 184 -4.25 28.65 6.34
N GLY A 185 -4.67 29.32 5.27
CA GLY A 185 -6.05 29.29 4.82
C GLY A 185 -6.34 28.09 3.94
N TYR A 186 -7.48 27.44 4.17
CA TYR A 186 -7.98 26.39 3.31
C TYR A 186 -9.43 26.67 2.94
N MET A 187 -9.73 26.48 1.65
CA MET A 187 -11.10 26.56 1.14
C MET A 187 -11.50 25.19 0.60
N ALA A 188 -12.69 24.75 0.99
CA ALA A 188 -13.36 23.59 0.39
C ALA A 188 -14.54 24.07 -0.45
N VAL A 189 -14.66 23.56 -1.68
CA VAL A 189 -15.77 23.81 -2.60
C VAL A 189 -16.52 22.51 -2.80
N THR A 190 -17.78 22.48 -2.42
CA THR A 190 -18.65 21.31 -2.52
C THR A 190 -19.82 21.61 -3.45
N ALA A 191 -20.07 20.70 -4.40
CA ALA A 191 -21.22 20.74 -5.29
C ALA A 191 -22.35 19.85 -4.79
N HIS A 192 -23.56 20.39 -4.89
CA HIS A 192 -24.81 19.75 -4.53
C HIS A 192 -25.73 19.72 -5.74
N PHE A 193 -26.23 18.54 -6.10
CA PHE A 193 -27.09 18.37 -7.27
C PHE A 193 -27.94 17.09 -7.16
N ILE A 194 -28.97 16.99 -8.00
CA ILE A 194 -29.75 15.76 -8.19
C ILE A 194 -29.25 15.09 -9.48
N ASP A 195 -28.82 13.84 -9.39
CA ASP A 195 -28.35 13.09 -10.55
C ASP A 195 -29.50 12.53 -11.42
N ASN A 196 -29.15 11.89 -12.53
CA ASN A 196 -30.12 11.30 -13.45
C ASN A 196 -30.90 10.11 -12.86
N SER A 197 -30.46 9.56 -11.73
CA SER A 197 -31.17 8.52 -10.98
C SER A 197 -32.07 9.12 -9.89
N TRP A 198 -32.31 10.43 -9.93
CA TRP A 198 -33.08 11.18 -8.93
C TRP A 198 -32.50 11.05 -7.51
N LYS A 199 -31.18 10.90 -7.39
CA LYS A 199 -30.48 10.87 -6.10
C LYS A 199 -29.79 12.18 -5.83
N PHE A 200 -29.93 12.67 -4.61
CA PHE A 200 -29.15 13.80 -4.12
C PHE A 200 -27.68 13.41 -4.02
N GLN A 201 -26.81 14.26 -4.54
CA GLN A 201 -25.36 14.12 -4.53
C GLN A 201 -24.75 15.34 -3.83
N SER A 202 -23.79 15.08 -2.93
CA SER A 202 -22.94 16.09 -2.30
C SER A 202 -21.49 15.67 -2.50
N ARG A 203 -20.71 16.45 -3.27
CA ARG A 203 -19.37 16.07 -3.74
C ARG A 203 -18.39 17.23 -3.59
N ILE A 204 -17.28 16.99 -2.90
CA ILE A 204 -16.18 17.96 -2.82
C ILE A 204 -15.52 18.04 -4.20
N LEU A 205 -15.59 19.21 -4.83
CA LEU A 205 -14.96 19.48 -6.13
C LEU A 205 -13.52 19.99 -5.96
N ARG A 206 -13.26 20.72 -4.89
CA ARG A 206 -11.92 21.22 -4.60
C ARG A 206 -11.69 21.35 -3.11
N PHE A 207 -10.47 21.02 -2.72
CA PHE A 207 -9.87 21.41 -1.46
C PHE A 207 -8.57 22.13 -1.79
N LEU A 208 -8.48 23.41 -1.47
CA LEU A 208 -7.37 24.25 -1.88
C LEU A 208 -6.74 24.96 -0.68
N TYR A 209 -5.43 25.13 -0.75
CA TYR A 209 -4.70 26.07 0.09
C TYR A 209 -4.82 27.47 -0.53
N VAL A 210 -5.22 28.45 0.28
CA VAL A 210 -5.33 29.85 -0.10
C VAL A 210 -4.28 30.64 0.67
N GLU A 211 -3.33 31.23 -0.06
CA GLU A 211 -2.30 32.07 0.52
C GLU A 211 -2.89 33.37 1.09
N ALA A 212 -2.32 33.84 2.19
CA ALA A 212 -2.67 35.14 2.73
C ALA A 212 -2.14 36.25 1.79
N PRO A 213 -2.84 37.38 1.64
CA PRO A 213 -4.04 37.78 2.38
C PRO A 213 -5.35 37.20 1.82
N HIS A 214 -6.23 36.72 2.70
CA HIS A 214 -7.57 36.20 2.35
C HIS A 214 -8.55 37.33 2.10
N THR A 215 -8.26 38.16 1.10
CA THR A 215 -9.16 39.21 0.63
C THR A 215 -10.31 38.59 -0.16
N LYS A 216 -11.43 39.33 -0.27
CA LYS A 216 -12.58 38.92 -1.08
C LYS A 216 -12.20 38.58 -2.52
N ASP A 217 -11.31 39.36 -3.13
CA ASP A 217 -10.90 39.18 -4.52
C ASP A 217 -10.11 37.87 -4.70
N VAL A 218 -9.22 37.54 -3.76
CA VAL A 218 -8.45 36.29 -3.78
C VAL A 218 -9.36 35.07 -3.60
N LEU A 219 -10.33 35.16 -2.68
CA LEU A 219 -11.30 34.08 -2.43
C LEU A 219 -12.24 33.90 -3.64
N ALA A 220 -12.71 35.00 -4.22
CA ALA A 220 -13.56 34.99 -5.41
C ALA A 220 -12.81 34.41 -6.62
N ASP A 221 -11.56 34.79 -6.86
CA ASP A 221 -10.74 34.24 -7.93
C ASP A 221 -10.51 32.73 -7.76
N ALA A 222 -10.22 32.29 -6.54
CA ALA A 222 -10.06 30.87 -6.22
C ALA A 222 -11.36 30.06 -6.47
N LEU A 223 -12.52 30.62 -6.11
CA LEU A 223 -13.82 30.02 -6.39
C LEU A 223 -14.12 30.01 -7.90
N CYS A 224 -13.95 31.14 -8.59
CA CYS A 224 -14.13 31.26 -10.03
C CYS A 224 -13.27 30.24 -10.78
N LYS A 225 -12.00 30.12 -10.44
CA LYS A 225 -11.10 29.12 -11.01
C LYS A 225 -11.60 27.69 -10.76
N SER A 226 -12.16 27.42 -9.58
CA SER A 226 -12.78 26.12 -9.30
C SER A 226 -14.00 25.86 -10.20
N ILE A 227 -14.82 26.87 -10.45
CA ILE A 227 -16.00 26.78 -11.33
C ILE A 227 -15.57 26.48 -12.77
N TYR A 228 -14.57 27.20 -13.29
CA TYR A 228 -14.04 26.99 -14.64
C TYR A 228 -13.34 25.63 -14.80
N ASP A 229 -12.53 25.22 -13.82
CA ASP A 229 -11.81 23.94 -13.87
C ASP A 229 -12.76 22.72 -13.95
N TRP A 230 -14.04 22.89 -13.60
CA TRP A 230 -15.09 21.89 -13.65
C TRP A 230 -16.16 22.17 -14.73
N ASN A 231 -15.99 23.21 -15.56
CA ASN A 231 -16.95 23.64 -16.60
C ASN A 231 -18.38 23.88 -16.07
N LEU A 232 -18.48 24.60 -14.94
CA LEU A 232 -19.76 24.83 -14.24
C LEU A 232 -20.33 26.24 -14.40
N ASP A 233 -19.65 27.13 -15.11
CA ASP A 233 -19.94 28.55 -15.27
C ASP A 233 -21.39 28.84 -15.71
N CYS A 234 -21.93 28.04 -16.63
CA CYS A 234 -23.30 28.20 -17.12
C CYS A 234 -24.35 27.39 -16.34
N ARG A 235 -23.97 26.70 -15.26
CA ARG A 235 -24.80 25.66 -14.61
C ARG A 235 -25.06 25.88 -13.14
N ILE A 236 -24.50 26.92 -12.56
CA ILE A 236 -24.66 27.24 -11.15
C ILE A 236 -26.07 27.80 -10.90
N SER A 237 -26.77 27.29 -9.88
CA SER A 237 -28.01 27.88 -9.38
C SER A 237 -27.77 28.89 -8.27
N SER A 238 -26.85 28.57 -7.36
CA SER A 238 -26.62 29.31 -6.13
C SER A 238 -25.24 28.98 -5.59
N VAL A 239 -24.65 29.93 -4.87
CA VAL A 239 -23.44 29.73 -4.08
C VAL A 239 -23.76 30.13 -2.65
N THR A 240 -23.52 29.22 -1.71
CA THR A 240 -23.64 29.49 -0.28
C THR A 240 -22.25 29.54 0.32
N LEU A 241 -21.95 30.63 1.02
CA LEU A 241 -20.68 30.84 1.70
C LEU A 241 -20.87 30.64 3.20
N ASP A 242 -19.77 30.48 3.93
CA ASP A 242 -19.76 30.50 5.38
C ASP A 242 -20.07 31.92 5.91
N ASN A 243 -20.39 32.02 7.21
CA ASN A 243 -20.67 33.31 7.85
C ASN A 243 -19.37 34.05 8.22
N CYS A 244 -18.53 34.29 7.21
CA CYS A 244 -17.27 35.00 7.33
C CYS A 244 -17.43 36.44 6.84
N THR A 245 -16.97 37.40 7.64
CA THR A 245 -17.13 38.84 7.36
C THR A 245 -16.53 39.29 6.03
N THR A 246 -15.53 38.57 5.52
CA THR A 246 -14.91 38.86 4.22
C THR A 246 -15.89 38.66 3.06
N ASN A 247 -16.92 37.81 3.24
CA ASN A 247 -17.93 37.53 2.22
C ASN A 247 -18.91 38.69 2.02
N ASP A 248 -19.06 39.56 3.02
CA ASP A 248 -19.99 40.71 3.01
C ASP A 248 -19.32 42.04 2.59
N ALA A 249 -18.01 42.04 2.34
CA ALA A 249 -17.19 43.22 2.07
C ALA A 249 -17.16 43.62 0.58
#